data_AF-A0AAW6E7H9-F1
#
_entry.id   AF-A0AAW6E7H9-F1
#
_cell.length_a   1.000
_cell.length_b   1.000
_cell.length_c   1.000
_cell.angle_alpha   90.00
_cell.angle_beta   90.00
_cell.angle_gamma   90.00
#
_symmetry.space_group_name_H-M   'P 1'
#
loop_
_entity.id
_entity.type
_entity.pdbx_description
1 polymer ?
#
loop_
_entity_poly.entity_id
_entity_poly.type
_entity_poly.pdbx_seq_one_letter_code
_entity_poly.pdbx_strand_id
1 'polypeptide(L)'
;MNEELFFEYPLKDEREKYEAETLSGCPENLPSARTKAFILLCVGFIIIPLSDIFPSEKISTIAMFAGVILIVISLLIMKSLLSARRTGVEISAYETYIEITSLDNMNKYPRRTLIVSYSDIVMCDVSNDGKNVMLIYKANVSTEDCVDINGEKAANVLNGTFPISVNPYTYEHFFFLYTAPKLFKVRTKGWKTVKKFGTEYEYAAKYLQ
;
A
#
# COMPACT_ATOMS: atom_id res chain seq x y z
N MET A 1 -31.58 10.69 -9.18
CA MET A 1 -31.83 9.24 -9.05
C MET A 1 -30.73 8.75 -8.12
N ASN A 2 -31.07 8.35 -6.90
CA ASN A 2 -30.05 7.86 -5.96
C ASN A 2 -29.68 6.45 -6.44
N GLU A 3 -28.48 6.28 -7.00
CA GLU A 3 -27.99 4.95 -7.37
C GLU A 3 -27.85 4.09 -6.10
N GLU A 4 -28.27 2.83 -6.19
CA GLU A 4 -28.24 1.91 -5.06
C GLU A 4 -26.80 1.46 -4.78
N LEU A 5 -26.36 1.65 -3.54
CA LEU A 5 -25.08 1.16 -3.04
C LEU A 5 -25.24 -0.31 -2.68
N PHE A 6 -24.56 -1.21 -3.38
CA PHE A 6 -24.68 -2.65 -3.13
C PHE A 6 -23.47 -3.26 -2.39
N PHE A 7 -22.34 -2.54 -2.32
CA PHE A 7 -21.19 -2.95 -1.53
C PHE A 7 -20.53 -1.73 -0.89
N GLU A 8 -20.29 -1.82 0.41
CA GLU A 8 -19.59 -0.81 1.18
C GLU A 8 -18.58 -1.45 2.12
N TYR A 9 -17.36 -0.94 2.13
CA TYR A 9 -16.34 -1.27 3.11
C TYR A 9 -15.35 -0.11 3.29
N PRO A 10 -14.93 0.24 4.51
CA PRO A 10 -15.59 -0.09 5.76
C PRO A 10 -17.01 0.48 5.80
N LEU A 11 -17.82 0.04 6.77
CA LEU A 11 -19.15 0.63 6.98
C LEU A 11 -19.04 2.14 7.23
N LYS A 12 -20.05 2.89 6.81
CA LYS A 12 -20.04 4.35 6.86
C LYS A 12 -19.71 4.94 8.23
N ASP A 13 -20.21 4.34 9.30
CA ASP A 13 -19.98 4.73 10.69
C ASP A 13 -18.58 4.37 11.21
N GLU A 14 -17.92 3.38 10.59
CA GLU A 14 -16.57 2.96 10.93
C GLU A 14 -15.48 3.66 10.10
N ARG A 15 -15.86 4.35 9.01
CA ARG A 15 -14.91 4.90 8.03
C ARG A 15 -13.91 5.87 8.66
N GLU A 16 -14.36 6.81 9.49
CA GLU A 16 -13.45 7.76 10.16
C GLU A 16 -12.45 7.05 11.07
N LYS A 17 -12.91 6.03 11.81
CA LYS A 17 -12.06 5.23 12.69
C LYS A 17 -11.05 4.42 11.87
N TYR A 18 -11.49 3.76 10.82
CA TYR A 18 -10.65 2.98 9.92
C TYR A 18 -9.59 3.84 9.23
N GLU A 19 -9.97 5.03 8.75
CA GLU A 19 -9.05 6.02 8.17
C GLU A 19 -8.01 6.44 9.21
N ALA A 20 -8.45 6.83 10.42
CA ALA A 20 -7.56 7.23 11.50
C ALA A 20 -6.61 6.10 11.91
N GLU A 21 -7.08 4.85 12.04
CA GLU A 21 -6.24 3.70 12.38
C GLU A 21 -5.23 3.36 11.27
N THR A 22 -5.64 3.45 10.01
CA THR A 22 -4.78 3.18 8.85
C THR A 22 -3.71 4.26 8.70
N LEU A 23 -4.09 5.53 8.85
CA LEU A 23 -3.16 6.67 8.73
C LEU A 23 -2.36 6.93 10.01
N SER A 24 -2.76 6.35 11.15
CA SER A 24 -1.98 6.41 12.39
C SER A 24 -0.60 5.77 12.23
N GLY A 25 0.39 6.34 12.93
CA GLY A 25 1.75 5.83 12.91
C GLY A 25 2.58 6.21 11.68
N CYS A 26 2.10 7.12 10.83
CA CYS A 26 2.98 7.78 9.86
C CYS A 26 4.08 8.54 10.62
N PRO A 27 5.37 8.22 10.41
CA PRO A 27 6.43 9.03 10.99
C PRO A 27 6.36 10.42 10.36
N GLU A 28 6.21 11.47 11.19
CA GLU A 28 6.19 12.89 10.76
C GLU A 28 7.36 13.28 9.84
N ASN A 29 8.42 12.46 9.82
CA ASN A 29 9.65 12.66 9.07
C ASN A 29 10.09 11.41 8.29
N LEU A 30 9.16 10.62 7.75
CA LEU A 30 9.49 9.38 7.04
C LEU A 30 10.60 9.51 5.97
N PRO A 31 10.59 10.52 5.07
CA PRO A 31 11.66 10.68 4.08
C PRO A 31 13.02 10.89 4.76
N SER A 32 13.06 11.74 5.78
CA SER A 32 14.27 12.03 6.57
C SER A 32 14.78 10.79 7.32
N ALA A 33 13.89 9.99 7.91
CA ALA A 33 14.24 8.74 8.58
C ALA A 33 14.84 7.71 7.62
N ARG A 34 14.26 7.56 6.41
CA ARG A 34 14.81 6.71 5.35
C ARG A 34 16.20 7.20 4.90
N THR A 35 16.36 8.50 4.67
CA THR A 35 17.64 9.09 4.29
C THR A 35 18.71 8.87 5.36
N LYS A 36 18.40 9.09 6.64
CA LYS A 36 19.32 8.84 7.75
C LYS A 36 19.74 7.37 7.83
N ALA A 37 18.79 6.44 7.71
CA ALA A 37 19.09 5.01 7.72
C ALA A 37 20.00 4.61 6.53
N PHE A 38 19.72 5.15 5.33
CA PHE A 38 20.54 4.90 4.15
C PHE A 38 21.96 5.46 4.29
N ILE A 39 22.10 6.69 4.81
CA ILE A 39 23.42 7.29 5.08
C ILE A 39 24.21 6.42 6.06
N LEU A 40 23.59 5.97 7.17
CA LEU A 40 24.24 5.08 8.15
C LEU A 40 24.70 3.77 7.51
N LEU A 41 23.89 3.18 6.62
CA LEU A 41 24.25 1.98 5.86
C LEU A 41 25.50 2.23 5.00
N CYS A 42 25.52 3.33 4.23
CA CYS A 42 26.67 3.69 3.39
C CYS A 42 27.94 3.93 4.22
N VAL A 43 27.83 4.67 5.34
CA VAL A 43 28.96 4.92 6.23
C VAL A 43 29.52 3.61 6.79
N GLY A 44 28.66 2.68 7.22
CA GLY A 44 29.10 1.37 7.68
C GLY A 44 29.86 0.58 6.61
N PHE A 45 29.36 0.56 5.36
CA PHE A 45 30.04 -0.09 4.24
C PHE A 45 31.37 0.56 3.85
N ILE A 46 31.54 1.86 4.10
CA ILE A 46 32.79 2.59 3.81
C ILE A 46 33.83 2.38 4.92
N ILE A 47 33.39 2.34 6.19
CA ILE A 47 34.30 2.18 7.34
C ILE A 47 34.99 0.80 7.33
N ILE A 48 34.30 -0.26 6.92
CA ILE A 48 34.86 -1.63 6.89
C ILE A 48 36.11 -1.75 6.00
N PRO A 49 36.10 -1.42 4.70
CA PRO A 49 37.31 -1.49 3.88
C PRO A 49 38.38 -0.46 4.29
N LEU A 50 37.97 0.68 4.85
CA LEU A 50 38.91 1.67 5.38
C LEU A 50 39.58 1.22 6.67
N SER A 51 39.01 0.26 7.42
CA SER A 51 39.58 -0.18 8.68
C SER A 51 40.94 -0.86 8.49
N ASP A 52 41.18 -1.45 7.32
CA ASP A 52 42.42 -2.14 6.98
C ASP A 52 43.58 -1.17 6.66
N ILE A 53 43.28 0.11 6.48
CA ILE A 53 44.29 1.16 6.25
C ILE A 53 44.92 1.63 7.57
N PHE A 54 44.29 1.38 8.72
CA PHE A 54 44.81 1.84 9.99
C PHE A 54 46.08 1.07 10.39
N PRO A 55 47.15 1.78 10.81
CA PRO A 55 48.42 1.14 11.17
C PRO A 55 48.38 0.36 12.49
N SER A 56 47.26 0.41 13.23
CA SER A 56 47.10 -0.27 14.52
C SER A 56 46.00 -1.33 14.42
N GLU A 57 46.35 -2.58 14.67
CA GLU A 57 45.42 -3.72 14.66
C GLU A 57 44.23 -3.51 15.61
N LYS A 58 44.46 -2.89 16.77
CA LYS A 58 43.38 -2.58 17.73
C LYS A 58 42.39 -1.57 17.17
N ILE A 59 42.89 -0.53 16.49
CA ILE A 59 42.06 0.53 15.89
C ILE A 59 41.30 -0.02 14.69
N SER A 60 41.97 -0.81 13.84
CA SER A 60 41.36 -1.52 12.71
C SER A 60 40.19 -2.40 13.17
N THR A 61 40.42 -3.23 14.19
CA THR A 61 39.38 -4.11 14.73
C THR A 61 38.17 -3.33 15.27
N ILE A 62 38.40 -2.25 16.03
CA ILE A 62 37.32 -1.39 16.55
C ILE A 62 36.53 -0.73 15.42
N ALA A 63 37.21 -0.21 14.39
CA ALA A 63 36.57 0.41 13.23
C ALA A 63 35.71 -0.59 12.45
N MET A 64 36.22 -1.81 12.23
CA MET A 64 35.46 -2.87 11.58
C MET A 64 34.16 -3.19 12.35
N PHE A 65 34.25 -3.39 13.67
CA PHE A 65 33.06 -3.62 14.51
C PHE A 65 32.08 -2.43 14.48
N ALA A 66 32.58 -1.20 14.53
CA ALA A 66 31.74 -0.01 14.41
C ALA A 66 30.99 0.03 13.06
N GLY A 67 31.66 -0.30 11.95
CA GLY A 67 31.03 -0.40 10.63
C GLY A 67 29.91 -1.45 10.58
N VAL A 68 30.15 -2.65 11.14
CA VAL A 68 29.14 -3.71 11.23
C VAL A 68 27.95 -3.28 12.09
N ILE A 69 28.19 -2.65 13.24
CA ILE A 69 27.12 -2.15 14.12
C ILE A 69 26.25 -1.12 13.39
N LEU A 70 26.86 -0.20 12.64
CA LEU A 70 26.12 0.80 11.85
C LEU A 70 25.23 0.16 10.78
N ILE A 71 25.74 -0.87 10.08
CA ILE A 71 24.95 -1.65 9.12
C ILE A 71 23.76 -2.30 9.83
N VAL A 72 23.97 -2.99 10.95
CA VAL A 72 22.89 -3.65 11.70
C VAL A 72 21.84 -2.64 12.16
N ILE A 73 22.25 -1.51 12.74
CA ILE A 73 21.32 -0.45 13.18
C ILE A 73 20.51 0.09 11.99
N SER A 74 21.17 0.36 10.85
CA SER A 74 20.46 0.86 9.67
C SER A 74 19.41 -0.13 9.14
N LEU A 75 19.72 -1.43 9.14
CA LEU A 75 18.78 -2.49 8.76
C LEU A 75 17.61 -2.58 9.72
N LEU A 76 17.85 -2.45 11.03
CA LEU A 76 16.78 -2.43 12.04
C LEU A 76 15.86 -1.22 11.87
N ILE A 77 16.42 -0.03 11.61
CA ILE A 77 15.62 1.18 11.33
C ILE A 77 14.79 0.99 10.06
N MET A 78 15.39 0.51 8.96
CA MET A 78 14.65 0.25 7.72
C MET A 78 13.54 -0.79 7.91
N LYS A 79 13.81 -1.87 8.65
CA LYS A 79 12.80 -2.89 8.99
C LYS A 79 11.66 -2.29 9.81
N SER A 80 11.98 -1.45 10.80
CA SER A 80 10.99 -0.76 11.63
C SER A 80 10.10 0.15 10.78
N LEU A 81 10.69 0.94 9.87
CA LEU A 81 9.94 1.81 8.95
C LEU A 81 9.03 0.99 8.01
N LEU A 82 9.51 -0.15 7.50
CA LEU A 82 8.68 -1.05 6.68
C LEU A 82 7.53 -1.66 7.48
N SER A 83 7.76 -2.04 8.74
CA SER A 83 6.70 -2.58 9.61
C SER A 83 5.69 -1.52 10.07
N ALA A 84 6.05 -0.24 10.00
CA ALA A 84 5.15 0.86 10.31
C ALA A 84 4.19 1.19 9.15
N ARG A 85 4.45 0.67 7.94
CA ARG A 85 3.55 0.88 6.79
C ARG A 85 2.22 0.18 7.04
N ARG A 86 1.15 0.96 6.93
CA ARG A 86 -0.24 0.54 6.99
C ARG A 86 -0.92 1.01 5.72
N THR A 87 -1.67 0.11 5.11
CA THR A 87 -2.46 0.38 3.93
C THR A 87 -3.89 0.01 4.21
N GLY A 88 -4.82 0.67 3.54
CA GLY A 88 -6.24 0.39 3.63
C GLY A 88 -6.94 0.78 2.36
N VAL A 89 -8.14 0.23 2.17
CA VAL A 89 -8.95 0.48 0.99
C VAL A 89 -10.39 0.66 1.43
N GLU A 90 -10.94 1.84 1.13
CA GLU A 90 -12.36 2.09 1.23
C GLU A 90 -12.98 1.88 -0.15
N ILE A 91 -14.14 1.25 -0.19
CA ILE A 91 -14.85 0.81 -1.38
C ILE A 91 -16.32 1.17 -1.19
N SER A 92 -16.85 1.97 -2.11
CA SER A 92 -18.28 2.20 -2.27
C SER A 92 -18.65 1.86 -3.70
N ALA A 93 -19.29 0.71 -3.88
CA ALA A 93 -19.68 0.20 -5.20
C ALA A 93 -21.18 0.44 -5.42
N TYR A 94 -21.48 1.26 -6.42
CA TYR A 94 -22.82 1.60 -6.88
C TYR A 94 -23.14 0.83 -8.15
N GLU A 95 -24.39 0.86 -8.60
CA GLU A 95 -24.84 0.13 -9.79
C GLU A 95 -24.02 0.43 -11.06
N THR A 96 -23.60 1.68 -11.28
CA THR A 96 -22.94 2.09 -12.53
C THR A 96 -21.47 2.48 -12.38
N TYR A 97 -21.04 2.80 -11.16
CA TYR A 97 -19.69 3.28 -10.87
C TYR A 97 -19.18 2.79 -9.51
N ILE A 98 -17.90 3.00 -9.29
CA ILE A 98 -17.24 2.69 -8.03
C ILE A 98 -16.42 3.88 -7.55
N GLU A 99 -16.45 4.09 -6.24
CA GLU A 99 -15.57 4.97 -5.52
C GLU A 99 -14.60 4.12 -4.69
N ILE A 100 -13.30 4.27 -4.94
CA ILE A 100 -12.25 3.56 -4.20
C ILE A 100 -11.30 4.59 -3.59
N THR A 101 -11.20 4.60 -2.27
CA THR A 101 -10.18 5.36 -1.55
C THR A 101 -9.03 4.43 -1.17
N SER A 102 -7.85 4.65 -1.73
CA SER A 102 -6.62 4.02 -1.27
C SER A 102 -6.00 4.87 -0.16
N LEU A 103 -5.78 4.24 0.99
CA LEU A 103 -5.08 4.79 2.14
C LEU A 103 -3.69 4.15 2.25
N ASP A 104 -2.64 4.96 2.36
CA ASP A 104 -1.27 4.50 2.59
C ASP A 104 -0.53 5.53 3.43
N ASN A 105 -0.28 5.19 4.70
CA ASN A 105 0.32 6.10 5.65
C ASN A 105 1.76 6.51 5.30
N MET A 106 2.37 5.93 4.26
CA MET A 106 3.76 6.19 3.87
C MET A 106 3.87 6.81 2.47
N ASN A 107 2.74 7.10 1.82
CA ASN A 107 2.69 7.69 0.49
C ASN A 107 2.68 9.23 0.58
N LYS A 108 3.13 9.90 -0.49
CA LYS A 108 3.07 11.37 -0.62
C LYS A 108 1.62 11.87 -0.52
N TYR A 109 0.70 11.13 -1.15
CA TYR A 109 -0.73 11.34 -1.03
C TYR A 109 -1.29 10.17 -0.20
N PRO A 110 -1.37 10.32 1.13
CA PRO A 110 -1.83 9.25 2.02
C PRO A 110 -3.26 8.84 1.74
N ARG A 111 -4.06 9.72 1.14
CA ARG A 111 -5.42 9.44 0.70
C ARG A 111 -5.56 9.76 -0.79
N ARG A 112 -5.99 8.78 -1.55
CA ARG A 112 -6.31 8.91 -2.98
C ARG A 112 -7.66 8.28 -3.23
N THR A 113 -8.62 9.04 -3.74
CA THR A 113 -9.97 8.57 -4.04
C THR A 113 -10.18 8.58 -5.55
N LEU A 114 -10.49 7.43 -6.13
CA LEU A 114 -10.84 7.28 -7.54
C LEU A 114 -12.34 7.04 -7.65
N ILE A 115 -13.02 7.86 -8.45
CA ILE A 115 -14.41 7.66 -8.85
C ILE A 115 -14.41 7.35 -10.35
N VAL A 116 -14.89 6.15 -10.71
CA VAL A 116 -14.85 5.66 -12.09
C VAL A 116 -16.06 4.77 -12.42
N SER A 117 -16.64 4.98 -13.59
CA SER A 117 -17.70 4.12 -14.11
C SER A 117 -17.14 2.75 -14.52
N TYR A 118 -17.92 1.67 -14.32
CA TYR A 118 -17.45 0.32 -14.68
C TYR A 118 -17.11 0.19 -16.18
N SER A 119 -17.82 0.90 -17.05
CA SER A 119 -17.57 0.95 -18.50
C SER A 119 -16.21 1.57 -18.88
N ASP A 120 -15.60 2.31 -17.96
CA ASP A 120 -14.32 3.00 -18.17
C ASP A 120 -13.14 2.31 -17.48
N ILE A 121 -13.41 1.25 -16.71
CA ILE A 121 -12.39 0.32 -16.22
C ILE A 121 -12.00 -0.61 -17.37
N VAL A 122 -10.79 -0.43 -17.88
CA VAL A 122 -10.23 -1.23 -18.98
C VAL A 122 -9.81 -2.62 -18.49
N MET A 123 -9.19 -2.67 -17.31
CA MET A 123 -8.70 -3.90 -16.69
C MET A 123 -8.43 -3.68 -15.21
N CYS A 124 -8.62 -4.72 -14.41
CA CYS A 124 -8.11 -4.82 -13.05
C CYS A 124 -7.13 -5.98 -12.95
N ASP A 125 -5.84 -5.70 -12.74
CA ASP A 125 -4.80 -6.72 -12.56
C ASP A 125 -4.61 -7.02 -11.07
N VAL A 126 -4.86 -8.26 -10.65
CA VAL A 126 -4.62 -8.73 -9.28
C VAL A 126 -3.37 -9.62 -9.27
N SER A 127 -2.45 -9.32 -8.34
CA SER A 127 -1.22 -10.10 -8.16
C SER A 127 -1.50 -11.52 -7.67
N ASN A 128 -0.55 -12.43 -7.91
CA ASN A 128 -0.70 -13.85 -7.55
C ASN A 128 -0.92 -14.06 -6.04
N ASP A 129 -0.40 -13.18 -5.20
CA ASP A 129 -0.57 -13.21 -3.74
C ASP A 129 -1.85 -12.51 -3.26
N GLY A 130 -2.60 -11.86 -4.15
CA GLY A 130 -3.86 -11.16 -3.88
C GLY A 130 -3.70 -9.80 -3.20
N LYS A 131 -2.46 -9.36 -2.93
CA LYS A 131 -2.19 -8.17 -2.10
C LYS A 131 -2.03 -6.89 -2.90
N ASN A 132 -1.74 -6.98 -4.20
CA ASN A 132 -1.52 -5.82 -5.04
C ASN A 132 -2.53 -5.85 -6.17
N VAL A 133 -3.27 -4.76 -6.30
CA VAL A 133 -4.26 -4.57 -7.34
C VAL A 133 -3.88 -3.34 -8.15
N MET A 134 -4.00 -3.45 -9.46
CA MET A 134 -3.81 -2.33 -10.37
C MET A 134 -5.08 -2.15 -11.20
N LEU A 135 -5.80 -1.06 -10.97
CA LEU A 135 -6.89 -0.65 -11.84
C LEU A 135 -6.33 0.17 -12.99
N ILE A 136 -6.75 -0.17 -14.21
CA ILE A 136 -6.44 0.56 -15.43
C ILE A 136 -7.75 1.12 -15.97
N TYR A 137 -7.81 2.44 -16.14
CA TYR A 137 -9.05 3.14 -16.44
C TYR A 137 -8.84 4.30 -17.43
N LYS A 138 -9.93 4.77 -18.06
CA LYS A 138 -9.89 5.93 -18.95
C LYS A 138 -9.85 7.24 -18.15
N ALA A 139 -8.66 7.81 -18.00
CA ALA A 139 -8.40 9.03 -17.22
C ALA A 139 -9.35 10.21 -17.53
N ASN A 140 -9.66 10.46 -18.81
CA ASN A 140 -10.38 11.67 -19.24
C ASN A 140 -11.84 11.76 -18.77
N VAL A 141 -12.41 10.67 -18.25
CA VAL A 141 -13.81 10.56 -17.81
C VAL A 141 -13.93 10.10 -16.36
N SER A 142 -12.81 10.07 -15.63
CA SER A 142 -12.74 9.64 -14.24
C SER A 142 -12.25 10.78 -13.36
N THR A 143 -12.58 10.70 -12.07
CA THR A 143 -12.16 11.68 -11.08
C THR A 143 -11.17 11.02 -10.12
N GLU A 144 -10.02 11.64 -9.91
CA GLU A 144 -9.07 11.20 -8.89
C GLU A 144 -8.74 12.38 -7.97
N ASP A 145 -9.17 12.27 -6.72
CA ASP A 145 -8.91 13.23 -5.66
C ASP A 145 -7.74 12.73 -4.80
N CYS A 146 -6.66 13.50 -4.75
CA CYS A 146 -5.51 13.20 -3.90
C CYS A 146 -5.46 14.19 -2.74
N VAL A 147 -5.28 13.70 -1.52
CA VAL A 147 -5.08 14.52 -0.33
C VAL A 147 -3.68 14.23 0.19
N ASP A 148 -2.90 15.30 0.42
CA ASP A 148 -1.56 15.20 0.97
C ASP A 148 -1.56 15.04 2.51
N ILE A 149 -0.37 14.91 3.09
CA ILE A 149 -0.20 14.76 4.55
C ILE A 149 -0.68 15.97 5.37
N ASN A 150 -0.82 17.14 4.75
CA ASN A 150 -1.28 18.37 5.39
C ASN A 150 -2.80 18.57 5.23
N GLY A 151 -3.49 17.64 4.56
CA GLY A 151 -4.91 17.75 4.23
C GLY A 151 -5.18 18.61 2.98
N GLU A 152 -4.15 19.02 2.25
CA GLU A 152 -4.32 19.80 1.03
C GLU A 152 -4.66 18.89 -0.15
N LYS A 153 -5.63 19.34 -0.96
CA LYS A 153 -6.02 18.63 -2.18
C LYS A 153 -5.00 18.89 -3.29
N ALA A 154 -4.42 17.83 -3.83
CA ALA A 154 -3.62 17.89 -5.03
C ALA A 154 -4.51 17.71 -6.27
N ALA A 155 -4.44 18.65 -7.20
CA ALA A 155 -5.20 18.59 -8.45
C ALA A 155 -4.53 17.69 -9.49
N ASN A 156 -5.35 16.95 -10.26
CA ASN A 156 -4.99 16.33 -11.55
C ASN A 156 -3.79 15.35 -11.52
N VAL A 157 -3.88 14.26 -10.75
CA VAL A 157 -2.87 13.15 -10.78
C VAL A 157 -3.36 11.93 -11.58
N LEU A 158 -4.28 12.14 -12.52
CA LEU A 158 -4.87 11.08 -13.34
C LEU A 158 -3.83 10.50 -14.29
N ASN A 159 -3.35 9.30 -13.99
CA ASN A 159 -2.37 8.59 -14.82
C ASN A 159 -2.97 7.39 -15.57
N GLY A 160 -4.29 7.19 -15.50
CA GLY A 160 -5.00 6.04 -16.09
C GLY A 160 -4.69 4.71 -15.39
N THR A 161 -3.94 4.76 -14.28
CA THR A 161 -3.58 3.61 -13.44
C THR A 161 -3.75 3.97 -11.98
N PHE A 162 -4.39 3.10 -11.22
CA PHE A 162 -4.64 3.27 -9.79
C PHE A 162 -4.15 2.04 -9.02
N PRO A 163 -2.91 2.07 -8.50
CA PRO A 163 -2.36 1.00 -7.69
C PRO A 163 -2.97 1.00 -6.30
N ILE A 164 -3.33 -0.19 -5.82
CA ILE A 164 -3.97 -0.43 -4.53
C ILE A 164 -3.21 -1.55 -3.82
N SER A 165 -2.88 -1.33 -2.55
CA SER A 165 -2.38 -2.36 -1.65
C SER A 165 -3.55 -2.85 -0.80
N VAL A 166 -3.91 -4.11 -1.00
CA VAL A 166 -5.09 -4.74 -0.41
C VAL A 166 -4.65 -5.57 0.79
N ASN A 167 -5.33 -5.40 1.92
CA ASN A 167 -5.09 -6.23 3.08
C ASN A 167 -5.65 -7.64 2.84
N PRO A 168 -4.83 -8.71 2.89
CA PRO A 168 -5.32 -10.06 2.67
C PRO A 168 -6.26 -10.48 3.82
N TYR A 169 -7.19 -11.39 3.52
CA TYR A 169 -8.15 -11.92 4.49
C TYR A 169 -9.17 -10.89 5.01
N THR A 170 -9.30 -9.72 4.36
CA THR A 170 -10.31 -8.70 4.70
C THR A 170 -11.40 -8.62 3.63
N TYR A 171 -12.40 -7.76 3.87
CA TYR A 171 -13.43 -7.40 2.91
C TYR A 171 -12.87 -6.69 1.67
N GLU A 172 -11.76 -5.95 1.79
CA GLU A 172 -11.05 -5.36 0.64
C GLU A 172 -10.62 -6.47 -0.34
N HIS A 173 -10.01 -7.52 0.21
CA HIS A 173 -9.53 -8.66 -0.56
C HIS A 173 -10.66 -9.52 -1.10
N PHE A 174 -11.74 -9.67 -0.32
CA PHE A 174 -12.97 -10.29 -0.80
C PHE A 174 -13.54 -9.57 -2.02
N PHE A 175 -13.62 -8.24 -1.97
CA PHE A 175 -14.16 -7.42 -3.06
C PHE A 175 -13.39 -7.70 -4.37
N PHE A 176 -12.06 -7.59 -4.36
CA PHE A 176 -11.28 -7.77 -5.59
C PHE A 176 -11.26 -9.20 -6.11
N LEU A 177 -11.41 -10.20 -5.24
CA LEU A 177 -11.43 -11.60 -5.66
C LEU A 177 -12.79 -12.10 -6.17
N TYR A 178 -13.90 -11.63 -5.57
CA TYR A 178 -15.22 -12.23 -5.78
C TYR A 178 -16.29 -11.25 -6.26
N THR A 179 -16.23 -9.97 -5.85
CA THR A 179 -17.21 -8.96 -6.26
C THR A 179 -16.80 -8.27 -7.57
N ALA A 180 -15.57 -7.75 -7.65
CA ALA A 180 -15.03 -7.05 -8.80
C ALA A 180 -15.15 -7.83 -10.13
N PRO A 181 -14.90 -9.17 -10.20
CA PRO A 181 -15.07 -9.92 -11.44
C PRO A 181 -16.50 -9.97 -11.98
N LYS A 182 -17.51 -9.70 -11.13
CA LYS A 182 -18.92 -9.60 -11.53
C LYS A 182 -19.25 -8.22 -12.12
N LEU A 183 -18.42 -7.21 -11.86
CA LEU A 183 -18.66 -5.81 -12.22
C LEU A 183 -17.83 -5.36 -13.43
N PHE A 184 -16.58 -5.81 -13.50
CA PHE A 184 -15.65 -5.42 -14.56
C PHE A 184 -14.59 -6.50 -14.79
N LYS A 185 -13.79 -6.30 -15.85
CA LYS A 185 -12.78 -7.28 -16.27
C LYS A 185 -11.62 -7.34 -15.26
N VAL A 186 -11.54 -8.45 -14.53
CA VAL A 186 -10.43 -8.76 -13.61
C VAL A 186 -9.51 -9.81 -14.24
N ARG A 187 -8.22 -9.51 -14.31
CA ARG A 187 -7.16 -10.45 -14.66
C ARG A 187 -6.39 -10.82 -13.39
N THR A 188 -6.49 -12.08 -13.00
CA THR A 188 -5.61 -12.65 -11.99
C THR A 188 -4.38 -13.20 -12.71
N LYS A 189 -3.18 -12.69 -12.41
CA LYS A 189 -1.95 -13.30 -12.94
C LYS A 189 -1.81 -14.68 -12.29
N GLY A 190 -2.10 -15.73 -13.05
CA GLY A 190 -2.04 -17.11 -12.58
C GLY A 190 -3.12 -17.46 -11.55
N TRP A 191 -4.00 -18.40 -11.89
CA TRP A 191 -5.10 -18.94 -11.07
C TRP A 191 -4.71 -19.59 -9.72
N LYS A 192 -3.53 -19.33 -9.16
CA LYS A 192 -3.12 -19.85 -7.84
C LYS A 192 -3.88 -19.18 -6.69
N THR A 193 -4.32 -17.93 -6.86
CA THR A 193 -4.99 -17.15 -5.81
C THR A 193 -6.38 -17.70 -5.52
N VAL A 194 -7.25 -17.86 -6.52
CA VAL A 194 -8.60 -18.45 -6.33
C VAL A 194 -8.54 -19.89 -5.81
N LYS A 195 -7.58 -20.70 -6.28
CA LYS A 195 -7.35 -22.05 -5.73
C LYS A 195 -6.93 -22.08 -4.25
N LYS A 196 -6.23 -21.04 -3.80
CA LYS A 196 -5.75 -20.92 -2.42
C LYS A 196 -6.87 -20.50 -1.46
N PHE A 197 -7.75 -19.61 -1.94
CA PHE A 197 -8.74 -18.93 -1.12
C PHE A 197 -10.13 -19.58 -1.16
N GLY A 198 -10.37 -20.47 -2.13
CA GLY A 198 -11.61 -21.22 -2.24
C GLY A 198 -12.72 -20.41 -2.91
N THR A 199 -13.95 -20.83 -2.69
CA THR A 199 -15.16 -20.15 -3.15
C THR A 199 -15.44 -18.88 -2.34
N GLU A 200 -16.35 -18.04 -2.85
CA GLU A 200 -16.85 -16.85 -2.16
C GLU A 200 -17.38 -17.20 -0.76
N TYR A 201 -18.15 -18.29 -0.64
CA TYR A 201 -18.70 -18.77 0.62
C TYR A 201 -17.61 -19.25 1.59
N GLU A 202 -16.65 -20.06 1.10
CA GLU A 202 -15.55 -20.56 1.92
C GLU A 202 -14.67 -19.42 2.45
N TYR A 203 -14.40 -18.41 1.61
CA TYR A 203 -13.65 -17.25 2.03
C TYR A 203 -14.39 -16.46 3.11
N ALA A 204 -15.67 -16.15 2.87
CA ALA A 204 -16.49 -15.39 3.81
C ALA A 204 -16.61 -16.10 5.16
N ALA A 205 -16.93 -17.40 5.14
CA ALA A 205 -17.07 -18.21 6.36
C ALA A 205 -15.76 -18.33 7.16
N LYS A 206 -14.60 -18.26 6.50
CA LYS A 206 -13.31 -18.48 7.15
C LYS A 206 -12.64 -17.19 7.63
N TYR A 207 -12.84 -16.08 6.92
CA TYR A 207 -12.03 -14.87 7.10
C TYR A 207 -12.83 -13.62 7.45
N LEU A 208 -14.15 -13.61 7.24
CA LEU A 208 -15.00 -12.43 7.41
C LEU A 208 -16.01 -12.58 8.57
N GLN A 209 -15.80 -13.56 9.46
CA GLN A 209 -16.61 -13.77 10.67
C GLN A 209 -16.14 -12.93 11.84
#